data_AF-A0A9D1VAA7-F1
#
_entry.id   AF-A0A9D1VAA7-F1
#
_cell.length_a   1.000
_cell.length_b   1.000
_cell.length_c   1.000
_cell.angle_alpha   90.00
_cell.angle_beta   90.00
_cell.angle_gamma   90.00
#
_symmetry.space_group_name_H-M   'P 1'
#
loop_
_entity.id
_entity.type
_entity.pdbx_description
1 polymer ?
#
loop_
_entity_poly.entity_id
_entity_poly.type
_entity_poly.pdbx_seq_one_letter_code
_entity_poly.pdbx_strand_id
1 'polypeptide(L)'
;STLSNGSVDMPATGFAMGDAVIAHLIEACPAARDLRDAATRPQNCDIYCVLADPDKRPEMLALASALRDAGVRVDIPLSASKMGAQLKHADKIGATYAIVIGSEYPELQLKVLATRETYNTDLESLLDMFLPEDPDEEAEDDEPGDADAESRPGAESAAK
;
A
#
# COMPACT_ATOMS: atom_id res chain seq x y z
N SER A 1 8.75 -21.45 38.66
CA SER A 1 10.02 -20.74 38.97
C SER A 1 11.23 -21.67 38.84
N THR A 2 11.28 -22.50 37.80
CA THR A 2 12.26 -23.59 37.65
C THR A 2 13.66 -23.14 37.21
N LEU A 3 13.87 -21.83 37.00
CA LEU A 3 15.13 -21.26 36.51
C LEU A 3 16.03 -20.67 37.62
N SER A 4 15.49 -20.33 38.81
CA SER A 4 16.25 -19.62 39.86
C SER A 4 16.46 -20.41 41.16
N ASN A 5 16.03 -21.68 41.23
CA ASN A 5 16.05 -22.50 42.45
C ASN A 5 15.53 -21.76 43.71
N GLY A 6 14.61 -20.81 43.55
CA GLY A 6 14.02 -20.03 44.65
C GLY A 6 14.95 -18.99 45.29
N SER A 7 16.12 -18.71 44.71
CA SER A 7 17.09 -17.76 45.28
C SER A 7 16.79 -16.28 45.01
N VAL A 8 15.98 -15.98 44.00
CA VAL A 8 15.56 -14.62 43.64
C VAL A 8 14.10 -14.67 43.22
N ASP A 9 13.29 -13.81 43.86
CA ASP A 9 11.91 -13.56 43.48
C ASP A 9 11.90 -12.54 42.33
N MET A 10 11.87 -13.05 41.10
CA MET A 10 11.83 -12.23 39.89
C MET A 10 10.52 -12.52 39.14
N PRO A 11 9.57 -11.57 39.10
CA PRO A 11 8.38 -11.73 38.27
C PRO A 11 8.80 -11.79 36.80
N ALA A 12 8.41 -12.86 36.11
CA ALA A 12 8.69 -13.05 34.69
C ALA A 12 7.37 -13.11 33.93
N THR A 13 7.16 -12.18 33.00
CA THR A 13 6.09 -12.22 32.01
C THR A 13 6.73 -12.45 30.64
N GLY A 14 6.35 -13.53 29.96
CA GLY A 14 6.84 -13.85 28.62
C GLY A 14 5.69 -13.94 27.64
N PHE A 15 5.74 -13.13 26.57
CA PHE A 15 4.91 -13.32 25.40
C PHE A 15 5.78 -13.97 24.34
N ALA A 16 5.45 -15.21 23.96
CA ALA A 16 6.08 -15.91 22.86
C ALA A 16 4.98 -16.31 21.87
N MET A 17 4.85 -15.53 20.81
CA MET A 17 4.01 -15.88 19.68
C MET A 17 4.91 -16.03 18.46
N GLY A 18 5.10 -17.28 18.04
CA GLY A 18 5.84 -17.58 16.82
C GLY A 18 5.03 -17.29 15.57
N ASP A 19 5.71 -17.23 14.43
CA ASP A 19 5.11 -17.12 13.09
C ASP A 19 4.03 -18.17 12.82
N ALA A 20 4.22 -19.41 13.28
CA ALA A 20 3.23 -20.49 13.14
C ALA A 20 1.91 -20.19 13.89
N VAL A 21 1.98 -19.57 15.07
CA VAL A 21 0.78 -19.22 15.86
C VAL A 21 0.09 -18.00 15.25
N ILE A 22 0.86 -17.04 14.73
CA ILE A 22 0.33 -15.88 14.00
C ILE A 22 -0.40 -16.35 12.73
N ALA A 23 0.19 -17.26 11.96
CA ALA A 23 -0.44 -17.83 10.77
C ALA A 23 -1.77 -18.51 11.12
N HIS A 24 -1.83 -19.29 12.20
CA HIS A 24 -3.07 -19.90 12.66
C HIS A 24 -4.12 -18.89 13.13
N LEU A 25 -3.73 -17.77 13.73
CA LEU A 25 -4.69 -16.71 14.07
C LEU A 25 -5.19 -15.96 12.85
N ILE A 26 -4.32 -15.65 11.89
CA ILE A 26 -4.71 -15.07 10.60
C ILE A 26 -5.69 -16.00 9.91
N GLU A 27 -5.45 -17.32 9.96
CA GLU A 27 -6.40 -18.30 9.48
C GLU A 27 -7.65 -18.39 10.36
N ALA A 28 -7.63 -18.23 11.68
CA ALA A 28 -8.85 -18.35 12.47
C ALA A 28 -9.82 -17.17 12.29
N CYS A 29 -9.31 -16.00 11.91
CA CYS A 29 -10.06 -14.74 11.85
C CYS A 29 -10.36 -14.31 10.40
N PRO A 30 -11.63 -14.30 9.93
CA PRO A 30 -11.98 -13.90 8.56
C PRO A 30 -11.45 -12.52 8.15
N ALA A 31 -11.60 -11.50 9.01
CA ALA A 31 -11.07 -10.17 8.73
C ALA A 31 -9.54 -10.16 8.57
N ALA A 32 -8.81 -10.99 9.31
CA ALA A 32 -7.36 -11.11 9.18
C ALA A 32 -6.96 -11.85 7.89
N ARG A 33 -7.76 -12.84 7.46
CA ARG A 33 -7.59 -13.49 6.14
C ARG A 33 -7.78 -12.48 5.01
N ASP A 34 -8.82 -11.67 5.07
CA ASP A 34 -9.11 -10.67 4.03
C ASP A 34 -7.99 -9.65 3.92
N LEU A 35 -7.44 -9.19 5.05
CA LEU A 35 -6.26 -8.32 5.10
C LEU A 35 -5.01 -9.00 4.54
N ARG A 36 -4.75 -10.27 4.90
CA ARG A 36 -3.64 -11.05 4.31
C ARG A 36 -3.82 -11.17 2.81
N ASP A 37 -5.00 -11.50 2.33
CA ASP A 37 -5.26 -11.73 0.92
C ASP A 37 -5.17 -10.42 0.13
N ALA A 38 -5.59 -9.29 0.71
CA ALA A 38 -5.36 -7.96 0.14
C ALA A 38 -3.87 -7.61 0.08
N ALA A 39 -3.09 -7.92 1.13
CA ALA A 39 -1.67 -7.63 1.21
C ALA A 39 -0.80 -8.54 0.33
N THR A 40 -1.20 -9.81 0.15
CA THR A 40 -0.48 -10.82 -0.64
C THR A 40 -0.99 -10.95 -2.06
N ARG A 41 -2.09 -10.28 -2.42
CA ARG A 41 -2.54 -10.17 -3.81
C ARG A 41 -1.34 -9.70 -4.63
N PRO A 42 -1.04 -10.32 -5.78
CA PRO A 42 0.05 -9.85 -6.65
C PRO A 42 -0.26 -8.42 -7.04
N GLN A 43 0.46 -7.49 -6.40
CA GLN A 43 0.32 -6.08 -6.65
C GLN A 43 1.11 -5.77 -7.91
N ASN A 44 0.37 -5.42 -8.95
CA ASN A 44 0.90 -4.96 -10.22
C ASN A 44 1.83 -3.77 -9.93
N CYS A 45 2.94 -3.69 -10.65
CA CYS A 45 3.75 -2.49 -10.62
C CYS A 45 2.93 -1.34 -11.23
N ASP A 46 2.88 -0.18 -10.59
CA ASP A 46 2.13 0.94 -11.15
C ASP A 46 2.95 1.58 -12.27
N ILE A 47 4.24 1.79 -12.00
CA ILE A 47 5.16 2.52 -12.88
C ILE A 47 6.47 1.77 -13.06
N TYR A 48 6.88 1.56 -14.32
CA TYR A 48 8.20 1.04 -14.66
C TYR A 48 9.08 2.14 -15.27
N CYS A 49 10.20 2.48 -14.64
CA CYS A 49 11.13 3.47 -15.20
C CYS A 49 12.02 2.81 -16.26
N VAL A 50 12.12 3.39 -17.45
CA VAL A 50 12.93 2.91 -18.57
C VAL A 50 14.14 3.83 -18.73
N LEU A 51 15.34 3.26 -18.62
CA LEU A 51 16.61 3.97 -18.77
C LEU A 51 17.00 3.96 -20.25
N ALA A 52 16.83 5.09 -20.94
CA ALA A 52 17.31 5.26 -22.31
C ALA A 52 18.79 5.64 -22.35
N ASP A 53 19.23 6.49 -21.42
CA ASP A 53 20.62 6.92 -21.28
C ASP A 53 21.21 6.41 -19.95
N PRO A 54 22.25 5.56 -19.95
CA PRO A 54 22.85 5.02 -18.73
C PRO A 54 23.46 6.09 -17.82
N ASP A 55 23.86 7.25 -18.37
CA ASP A 55 24.45 8.35 -17.59
C ASP A 55 23.40 9.02 -16.69
N LYS A 56 22.11 8.84 -17.00
CA LYS A 56 20.96 9.37 -16.25
C LYS A 56 20.39 8.44 -15.17
N ARG A 57 21.16 7.41 -14.81
CA ARG A 57 20.82 6.49 -13.73
C ARG A 57 20.63 7.18 -12.36
N PRO A 58 21.45 8.15 -11.92
CA PRO A 58 21.24 8.77 -10.62
C PRO A 58 19.94 9.59 -10.59
N GLU A 59 19.59 10.29 -11.67
CA GLU A 59 18.31 11.01 -11.79
C GLU A 59 17.11 10.06 -11.79
N MET A 60 17.22 8.90 -12.47
CA MET A 60 16.20 7.85 -12.39
C MET A 60 15.98 7.35 -10.96
N LEU A 61 17.07 7.11 -10.21
CA LEU A 61 16.97 6.63 -8.84
C LEU A 61 16.33 7.68 -7.92
N ALA A 62 16.66 8.96 -8.11
CA ALA A 62 16.03 10.06 -7.39
C ALA A 62 14.52 10.15 -7.68
N LEU A 63 14.12 10.08 -8.95
CA LEU A 63 12.72 10.06 -9.36
C LEU A 63 11.97 8.84 -8.76
N ALA A 64 12.57 7.66 -8.86
CA ALA A 64 11.97 6.44 -8.31
C ALA A 64 11.86 6.50 -6.77
N SER A 65 12.77 7.20 -6.08
CA SER A 65 12.64 7.45 -4.64
C SER A 65 11.46 8.37 -4.37
N ALA A 66 11.38 9.53 -5.02
CA ALA A 66 10.31 10.50 -4.81
C ALA A 66 8.91 9.90 -5.08
N LEU A 67 8.77 9.10 -6.14
CA LEU A 67 7.50 8.40 -6.43
C LEU A 67 7.15 7.34 -5.37
N ARG A 68 8.14 6.64 -4.82
CA ARG A 68 7.91 5.68 -3.72
C ARG A 68 7.56 6.38 -2.42
N ASP A 69 8.16 7.54 -2.15
CA ASP A 69 7.83 8.37 -1.00
C ASP A 69 6.38 8.91 -1.09
N ALA A 70 5.89 9.14 -2.31
CA ALA A 70 4.48 9.45 -2.59
C ALA A 70 3.54 8.22 -2.55
N GLY A 71 4.04 7.03 -2.20
CA GLY A 71 3.23 5.80 -2.08
C GLY A 71 3.03 5.03 -3.38
N VAL A 72 3.68 5.42 -4.48
CA VAL A 72 3.55 4.78 -5.79
C VAL A 72 4.50 3.58 -5.91
N ARG A 73 4.01 2.46 -6.46
CA ARG A 73 4.85 1.28 -6.68
C ARG A 73 5.65 1.44 -7.97
N VAL A 74 6.93 1.71 -7.80
CA VAL A 74 7.86 1.92 -8.92
C VAL A 74 8.91 0.82 -9.00
N ASP A 75 9.09 0.27 -10.19
CA ASP A 75 10.15 -0.66 -10.54
C ASP A 75 11.15 -0.05 -11.54
N ILE A 76 12.40 -0.51 -11.47
CA ILE A 76 13.53 0.03 -12.24
C ILE A 76 14.38 -1.09 -12.87
N PRO A 77 15.01 -0.86 -14.03
CA PRO A 77 15.93 -1.81 -14.64
C PRO A 77 17.17 -2.00 -13.77
N LEU A 78 17.33 -3.22 -13.26
CA LEU A 78 18.53 -3.59 -12.49
C LEU A 78 19.77 -3.75 -13.38
N SER A 79 19.55 -4.18 -14.63
CA SER A 79 20.60 -4.41 -15.63
C SER A 79 20.56 -3.36 -16.75
N ALA A 80 21.74 -3.06 -17.30
CA ALA A 80 21.86 -2.22 -18.49
C ALA A 80 21.34 -2.99 -19.72
N SER A 81 20.05 -2.83 -20.00
CA SER A 81 19.36 -3.45 -21.13
C SER A 81 18.92 -2.38 -22.13
N LYS A 82 18.76 -2.73 -23.41
CA LYS A 82 18.21 -1.78 -24.40
C LYS A 82 16.76 -1.42 -24.04
N MET A 83 16.33 -0.20 -24.36
CA MET A 83 14.96 0.30 -24.13
C MET A 83 13.87 -0.70 -24.51
N GLY A 84 14.00 -1.37 -25.67
CA GLY A 84 13.02 -2.36 -26.12
C GLY A 84 12.94 -3.63 -25.26
N ALA A 85 14.03 -4.03 -24.59
CA ALA A 85 14.00 -5.16 -23.65
C ALA A 85 13.40 -4.74 -22.30
N GLN A 86 13.66 -3.51 -21.86
CA GLN A 86 13.07 -2.93 -20.66
C GLN A 86 11.55 -2.77 -20.79
N LEU A 87 11.05 -2.27 -21.93
CA LEU A 87 9.60 -2.18 -22.18
C LEU A 87 8.91 -3.55 -22.17
N LYS A 88 9.53 -4.58 -22.77
CA LYS A 88 9.01 -5.96 -22.68
C LYS A 88 8.99 -6.49 -21.26
N HIS A 89 9.94 -6.06 -20.43
CA HIS A 89 9.96 -6.42 -19.02
C HIS A 89 8.82 -5.73 -18.26
N ALA A 90 8.58 -4.45 -18.53
CA ALA A 90 7.45 -3.70 -17.99
C ALA A 90 6.11 -4.36 -18.32
N ASP A 91 5.90 -4.77 -19.58
CA ASP A 91 4.72 -5.52 -20.00
C ASP A 91 4.58 -6.86 -19.24
N LYS A 92 5.70 -7.56 -19.01
CA LYS A 92 5.71 -8.84 -18.29
C LYS A 92 5.38 -8.71 -16.80
N ILE A 93 5.82 -7.63 -16.17
CA ILE A 93 5.50 -7.32 -14.77
C ILE A 93 4.04 -6.83 -14.64
N GLY A 94 3.40 -6.49 -15.76
CA GLY A 94 2.05 -5.94 -15.78
C GLY A 94 2.03 -4.50 -15.29
N ALA A 95 3.06 -3.72 -15.63
CA ALA A 95 3.11 -2.31 -15.30
C ALA A 95 1.98 -1.54 -15.99
N THR A 96 1.37 -0.57 -15.30
CA THR A 96 0.32 0.27 -15.91
C THR A 96 0.95 1.36 -16.78
N TYR A 97 2.04 1.95 -16.29
CA TYR A 97 2.76 3.04 -16.95
C TYR A 97 4.25 2.72 -17.07
N ALA A 98 4.89 3.25 -18.10
CA ALA A 98 6.33 3.21 -18.29
C ALA A 98 6.88 4.63 -18.46
N ILE A 99 7.77 5.09 -17.59
CA ILE A 99 8.41 6.41 -17.68
C ILE A 99 9.75 6.26 -18.38
N VAL A 100 9.96 6.89 -19.53
CA VAL A 100 11.24 6.88 -20.23
C VAL A 100 12.07 8.08 -19.79
N ILE A 101 13.29 7.80 -19.32
CA ILE A 101 14.28 8.78 -18.87
C ILE A 101 15.47 8.69 -19.83
N GLY A 102 15.68 9.76 -20.59
CA GLY A 102 16.77 9.88 -21.54
C GLY A 102 17.61 11.13 -21.31
N SER A 103 18.38 11.49 -22.33
CA SER A 103 19.25 12.67 -22.35
C SER A 103 18.48 14.01 -22.28
N GLU A 104 17.16 14.00 -22.48
CA GLU A 104 16.26 15.18 -22.47
C GLU A 104 15.72 15.52 -21.06
N TYR A 105 16.25 14.90 -20.00
CA TYR A 105 15.91 15.24 -18.62
C TYR A 105 16.10 16.76 -18.36
N PRO A 106 15.09 17.48 -17.81
CA PRO A 106 14.01 17.00 -16.94
C PRO A 106 12.69 16.58 -17.61
N GLU A 107 12.57 16.63 -18.95
CA GLU A 107 11.35 16.14 -19.62
C GLU A 107 11.28 14.61 -19.53
N LEU A 108 10.17 14.11 -19.01
CA LEU A 108 9.89 12.68 -18.84
C LEU A 108 8.84 12.24 -19.86
N GLN A 109 9.01 11.07 -20.45
CA GLN A 109 8.00 10.49 -21.35
C GLN A 109 7.20 9.43 -20.60
N LEU A 110 5.96 9.75 -20.25
CA LEU A 110 5.00 8.81 -19.70
C LEU A 110 4.36 8.01 -20.84
N LYS A 111 4.55 6.70 -20.82
CA LYS A 111 3.92 5.78 -21.76
C LYS A 111 2.89 4.91 -21.05
N VAL A 112 1.64 4.96 -21.49
CA VAL A 112 0.59 4.07 -20.99
C VAL A 112 0.72 2.74 -21.72
N LEU A 113 1.00 1.64 -21.02
CA LEU A 113 1.23 0.35 -21.68
C LEU A 113 -0.04 -0.25 -22.28
N ALA A 114 -1.21 0.06 -21.70
CA ALA A 114 -2.52 -0.38 -22.19
C ALA A 114 -2.93 0.27 -23.51
N THR A 115 -2.87 1.61 -23.61
CA THR A 115 -3.28 2.37 -24.82
C THR A 115 -2.14 2.61 -25.79
N ARG A 116 -0.89 2.37 -25.36
CA ARG A 116 0.37 2.69 -26.07
C ARG A 116 0.55 4.17 -26.37
N GLU A 117 -0.24 5.04 -25.75
CA GLU A 117 -0.10 6.48 -25.86
C GLU A 117 1.12 6.96 -25.06
N THR A 118 1.74 8.03 -25.55
CA THR A 118 2.92 8.63 -24.98
C THR A 118 2.65 10.11 -24.75
N TYR A 119 2.90 10.55 -23.53
CA TYR A 119 2.73 11.93 -23.08
C TYR A 119 4.06 12.44 -22.55
N ASN A 120 4.42 13.68 -22.89
CA ASN A 120 5.52 14.36 -22.23
C ASN A 120 4.99 14.98 -20.93
N THR A 121 5.68 14.72 -19.83
CA THR A 121 5.33 15.22 -18.49
C THR A 121 6.60 15.60 -17.75
N ASP A 122 6.46 16.35 -16.67
CA ASP A 122 7.50 16.61 -15.69
C ASP A 122 7.23 15.83 -14.39
N LEU A 123 8.17 15.93 -13.45
CA LEU A 123 8.11 15.24 -12.15
C LEU A 123 6.93 15.76 -11.30
N GLU A 124 6.68 17.08 -11.30
CA GLU A 124 5.61 17.71 -10.53
C GLU A 124 4.23 17.22 -11.00
N SER A 125 3.95 17.25 -12.31
CA SER A 125 2.67 16.75 -12.83
C SER A 125 2.49 15.25 -12.63
N LEU A 126 3.60 14.49 -12.58
CA LEU A 126 3.56 13.06 -12.29
C LEU A 126 3.18 12.78 -10.83
N LEU A 127 3.70 13.58 -9.90
CA LEU A 127 3.33 13.50 -8.49
C LEU A 127 1.87 13.91 -8.30
N ASP A 128 1.42 15.02 -8.88
CA ASP A 128 0.02 15.46 -8.77
C ASP A 128 -0.98 14.44 -9.35
N MET A 129 -0.58 13.70 -10.40
CA MET A 129 -1.42 12.65 -10.99
C MET A 129 -1.54 11.40 -10.10
N PHE A 130 -0.52 11.13 -9.27
CA PHE A 130 -0.42 9.89 -8.49
C PHE A 130 -0.59 10.08 -6.98
N LEU A 131 -0.50 11.31 -6.48
CA LEU A 131 -0.87 11.64 -5.12
C LEU A 131 -2.39 11.46 -5.02
N PRO A 132 -2.88 10.62 -4.09
CA PRO A 132 -4.29 10.64 -3.75
C PRO A 132 -4.62 12.05 -3.25
N GLU A 133 -5.68 12.66 -3.77
CA GLU A 133 -6.32 13.80 -3.09
C GLU A 133 -6.56 13.34 -1.64
N ASP A 134 -6.02 14.10 -0.68
CA ASP A 134 -6.07 13.76 0.74
C ASP A 134 -7.49 13.32 1.11
N PRO A 135 -7.69 12.11 1.68
CA PRO A 135 -9.00 11.67 2.16
C PRO A 135 -9.42 12.37 3.46
N ASP A 136 -8.90 13.58 3.73
CA ASP A 136 -9.23 14.41 4.89
C ASP A 136 -10.55 15.19 4.68
N GLU A 137 -11.51 14.63 3.93
CA GLU A 137 -12.91 14.89 4.21
C GLU A 137 -13.36 13.86 5.25
N GLU A 138 -13.22 14.28 6.50
CA GLU A 138 -13.88 13.77 7.69
C GLU A 138 -15.21 13.11 7.30
N ALA A 139 -15.24 11.77 7.30
CA ALA A 139 -16.51 11.06 7.38
C ALA A 139 -17.08 11.42 8.75
N GLU A 140 -17.96 12.44 8.74
CA GLU A 140 -18.79 12.86 9.85
C GLU A 140 -19.24 11.63 10.62
N ASP A 141 -18.95 11.65 11.93
CA ASP A 141 -19.51 10.71 12.90
C ASP A 141 -21.02 10.65 12.70
N ASP A 142 -21.50 9.59 12.04
CA ASP A 142 -22.93 9.25 12.00
C ASP A 142 -23.29 8.70 13.39
N GLU A 143 -23.38 9.60 14.36
CA GLU A 143 -24.14 9.39 15.58
C GLU A 143 -25.63 9.31 15.18
N PRO A 144 -26.31 8.17 15.33
CA PRO A 144 -27.76 8.16 15.24
C PRO A 144 -28.33 8.81 16.50
N GLY A 145 -28.46 10.13 16.46
CA GLY A 145 -29.25 10.93 17.40
C GLY A 145 -30.75 10.70 17.19
N ASP A 146 -31.34 10.04 18.18
CA ASP A 146 -32.72 10.14 18.69
C ASP A 146 -33.90 10.34 17.73
N ALA A 147 -34.84 9.39 17.82
CA ALA A 147 -36.28 9.68 17.72
C ALA A 147 -37.06 8.80 18.71
N ASP A 148 -37.42 9.42 19.84
CA ASP A 148 -38.74 9.43 20.50
C ASP A 148 -39.82 8.46 19.98
N ALA A 149 -40.75 7.89 20.74
CA ALA A 149 -41.12 7.89 22.16
C ALA A 149 -42.34 6.92 22.28
N GLU A 150 -42.76 6.64 23.52
CA GLU A 150 -44.09 6.08 23.91
C GLU A 150 -44.37 4.61 23.55
N SER A 151 -44.64 3.69 24.48
CA SER A 151 -45.65 3.77 25.53
C SER A 151 -45.33 2.79 26.65
N ARG A 152 -45.33 3.28 27.89
CA ARG A 152 -45.59 2.48 29.08
C ARG A 152 -47.11 2.39 29.28
N PRO A 153 -47.70 1.20 29.41
CA PRO A 153 -48.80 0.98 30.33
C PRO A 153 -48.21 0.24 31.55
N GLY A 154 -48.30 0.75 32.76
CA GLY A 154 -49.54 0.96 33.49
C GLY A 154 -49.50 0.02 34.68
N ALA A 155 -49.26 0.57 35.87
CA ALA A 155 -49.29 -0.19 37.11
C ALA A 155 -50.73 -0.62 37.41
N GLU A 156 -50.98 -1.89 37.68
CA GLU A 156 -52.09 -2.28 38.55
C GLU A 156 -51.84 -3.58 39.31
N SER A 157 -51.80 -3.42 40.63
CA SER A 157 -52.15 -4.34 41.71
C SER A 157 -53.10 -5.51 41.37
N ALA A 158 -52.74 -6.73 41.81
CA ALA A 158 -53.62 -7.70 42.51
C ALA A 158 -52.81 -9.00 42.78
N ALA A 159 -52.46 -9.32 44.03
CA ALA A 159 -53.23 -10.21 44.90
C ALA A 159 -53.49 -11.62 44.30
N LYS A 160 -52.68 -12.61 44.68
CA LYS A 160 -53.08 -13.72 45.58
C LYS A 160 -51.88 -14.61 45.91
#